data_AF-A0A7S1QCA6-F1
#
_entry.id   AF-A0A7S1QCA6-F1
#
_cell.length_a   1.000
_cell.length_b   1.000
_cell.length_c   1.000
_cell.angle_alpha   90.00
_cell.angle_beta   90.00
_cell.angle_gamma   90.00
#
_symmetry.space_group_name_H-M   'P 1'
#
loop_
_entity.id
_entity.type
_entity.pdbx_description
1 polymer ?
#
loop_
_entity_poly.entity_id
_entity_poly.type
_entity_poly.pdbx_seq_one_letter_code
_entity_poly.pdbx_strand_id
1 'polypeptide(L)'
;GKCVEGATAMIGNDKRLLQLISRMRGRVQGLDKPRLIARALWGLGKVGARGEASEDIASMLVHLTTTFSANPGLLASCTSQELTNTLWGLARLGSADARCRCRAECLAHRIIAESRTRLSALTPQCLANSLWALGRLEMRGQNAASFAQD
;
A
#
# COMPACT_ATOMS: atom_id res chain seq x y z
N GLY A 1 -8.00 5.80 -21.44
CA GLY A 1 -6.72 5.60 -20.74
C GLY A 1 -5.58 6.34 -21.41
N LYS A 2 -5.46 7.66 -21.22
CA LYS A 2 -4.30 8.45 -21.71
C LYS A 2 -3.70 9.45 -20.70
N CYS A 3 -4.24 9.57 -19.49
CA CYS A 3 -3.71 10.52 -18.48
C CYS A 3 -2.66 9.95 -17.51
N VAL A 4 -2.32 8.66 -17.58
CA VAL A 4 -1.40 8.02 -16.60
C VAL A 4 0.05 7.97 -17.11
N GLU A 5 0.26 8.06 -18.42
CA GLU A 5 1.58 7.97 -19.06
C GLU A 5 2.41 9.27 -18.94
N GLY A 6 1.76 10.43 -18.72
CA GLY A 6 2.47 11.70 -18.52
C GLY A 6 3.06 11.87 -17.10
N ALA A 7 2.43 11.27 -16.08
CA ALA A 7 2.91 11.37 -14.69
C ALA A 7 4.13 10.47 -14.41
N THR A 8 4.34 9.46 -15.25
CA THR A 8 5.33 8.39 -15.06
C THR A 8 6.76 8.84 -15.35
N ALA A 9 6.95 9.79 -16.27
CA ALA A 9 8.26 10.37 -16.58
C ALA A 9 8.75 11.38 -15.52
N MET A 10 7.85 11.91 -14.68
CA MET A 10 8.17 13.00 -13.75
C MET A 10 8.87 12.54 -12.46
N ILE A 11 8.58 11.33 -11.95
CA ILE A 11 9.12 10.87 -10.66
C ILE A 11 10.60 10.50 -10.77
N GLY A 12 10.99 9.80 -11.84
CA GLY A 12 12.36 9.36 -12.04
C GLY A 12 13.36 10.51 -12.24
N ASN A 13 12.87 11.69 -12.67
CA ASN A 13 13.72 12.82 -13.03
C ASN A 13 13.64 14.01 -12.07
N ASP A 14 12.70 14.06 -11.14
CA ASP A 14 12.64 15.14 -10.14
C ASP A 14 13.61 14.88 -8.97
N LYS A 15 14.77 15.55 -9.02
CA LYS A 15 15.81 15.48 -7.98
C LYS A 15 15.31 15.84 -6.58
N ARG A 16 14.34 16.75 -6.44
CA ARG A 16 13.80 17.16 -5.13
C ARG A 16 12.98 16.01 -4.54
N LEU A 17 12.17 15.36 -5.36
CA LEU A 17 11.39 14.20 -4.96
C LEU A 17 12.31 13.02 -4.58
N LEU A 18 13.34 12.74 -5.37
CA LEU A 18 14.33 11.70 -5.06
C LEU A 18 15.09 11.98 -3.75
N GLN A 19 15.45 13.24 -3.48
CA GLN A 19 16.07 13.61 -2.20
C GLN A 19 15.13 13.39 -1.01
N LEU A 20 13.84 13.74 -1.14
CA LEU A 20 12.83 13.48 -0.12
C LEU A 20 12.64 11.98 0.12
N ILE A 21 12.56 11.19 -0.94
CA ILE A 21 12.46 9.73 -0.88
C ILE A 21 13.70 9.14 -0.18
N SER A 22 14.90 9.56 -0.56
CA SER A 22 16.15 9.09 0.05
C SER A 22 16.22 9.44 1.55
N ARG A 23 15.80 10.65 1.92
CA ARG A 23 15.72 11.07 3.32
C ARG A 23 14.70 10.27 4.10
N MET A 24 13.55 9.96 3.49
CA MET A 24 12.50 9.14 4.10
C MET A 24 12.93 7.69 4.25
N ARG A 25 13.64 7.12 3.27
CA ARG A 25 14.22 5.77 3.35
C ARG A 25 15.13 5.61 4.56
N GLY A 26 15.97 6.60 4.84
CA GLY A 26 16.81 6.60 6.06
C GLY A 26 16.04 6.69 7.39
N ARG A 27 14.73 6.97 7.36
CA ARG A 27 13.86 7.04 8.55
C ARG A 27 12.87 5.88 8.66
N VAL A 28 12.72 5.10 7.59
CA VAL A 28 11.65 4.09 7.49
C VAL A 28 11.80 2.99 8.55
N GLN A 29 13.03 2.66 8.93
CA GLN A 29 13.37 1.65 9.94
C GLN A 29 12.90 2.01 11.36
N GLY A 30 12.73 3.30 11.65
CA GLY A 30 12.25 3.78 12.94
C GLY A 30 10.76 4.08 12.98
N LEU A 31 10.00 3.72 11.93
CA LEU A 31 8.55 3.96 11.91
C LEU A 31 7.83 2.85 12.68
N ASP A 32 7.46 3.15 13.91
CA ASP A 32 6.64 2.29 14.79
C ASP A 32 5.16 2.74 14.84
N LYS A 33 4.87 3.97 14.41
CA LYS A 33 3.50 4.52 14.42
C LYS A 33 2.71 4.03 13.21
N PRO A 34 1.59 3.30 13.38
CA PRO A 34 0.79 2.76 12.28
C PRO A 34 0.36 3.82 11.27
N ARG A 35 -0.09 4.98 11.77
CA ARG A 35 -0.47 6.13 10.95
C ARG A 35 0.63 6.60 9.99
N LEU A 36 1.90 6.58 10.43
CA LEU A 36 3.01 7.03 9.59
C LEU A 36 3.29 6.03 8.47
N ILE A 37 3.21 4.72 8.77
CA ILE A 37 3.36 3.65 7.77
C ILE A 37 2.23 3.75 6.74
N ALA A 38 0.99 3.88 7.19
CA ALA A 38 -0.19 4.04 6.33
C ALA A 38 -0.06 5.25 5.39
N ARG A 39 0.35 6.41 5.93
CA ARG A 39 0.56 7.63 5.14
C ARG A 39 1.71 7.51 4.15
N ALA A 40 2.78 6.80 4.51
CA ALA A 40 3.89 6.55 3.61
C ALA A 40 3.46 5.69 2.42
N LEU A 41 2.77 4.56 2.66
CA LEU A 41 2.26 3.68 1.60
C LEU A 41 1.24 4.40 0.70
N TRP A 42 0.31 5.15 1.29
CA TRP A 42 -0.62 5.99 0.53
C TRP A 42 0.11 7.05 -0.30
N GLY A 43 1.07 7.75 0.30
CA GLY A 43 1.85 8.80 -0.36
C GLY A 43 2.66 8.27 -1.54
N LEU A 44 3.35 7.14 -1.37
CA LEU A 44 4.09 6.45 -2.45
C LEU A 44 3.16 6.08 -3.60
N GLY A 45 1.99 5.50 -3.31
CA GLY A 45 0.98 5.22 -4.33
C GLY A 45 0.44 6.49 -5.00
N LYS A 46 0.23 7.56 -4.23
CA LYS A 46 -0.28 8.84 -4.74
C LYS A 46 0.69 9.51 -5.69
N VAL A 47 1.98 9.53 -5.36
CA VAL A 47 3.01 10.08 -6.26
C VAL A 47 3.25 9.17 -7.45
N GLY A 48 2.85 7.90 -7.39
CA GLY A 48 3.04 6.93 -8.48
C GLY A 48 4.40 6.25 -8.44
N ALA A 49 5.00 6.15 -7.25
CA ALA A 49 6.32 5.58 -7.05
C ALA A 49 6.41 4.14 -7.60
N ARG A 50 7.55 3.81 -8.22
CA ARG A 50 7.86 2.48 -8.74
C ARG A 50 9.18 2.03 -8.16
N GLY A 51 9.28 0.78 -7.71
CA GLY A 51 10.55 0.24 -7.22
C GLY A 51 11.61 0.21 -8.32
N GLU A 52 11.19 0.09 -9.59
CA GLU A 52 12.10 0.15 -10.75
C GLU A 52 12.75 1.52 -10.95
N ALA A 53 12.10 2.59 -10.49
CA ALA A 53 12.62 3.95 -10.64
C ALA A 53 13.72 4.30 -9.61
N SER A 54 13.79 3.58 -8.48
CA SER A 54 14.77 3.84 -7.44
C SER A 54 14.84 2.71 -6.41
N GLU A 55 16.07 2.29 -6.07
CA GLU A 55 16.33 1.33 -4.99
C GLU A 55 15.81 1.83 -3.63
N ASP A 56 15.81 3.15 -3.40
CA ASP A 56 15.26 3.74 -2.18
C ASP A 56 13.74 3.51 -2.09
N ILE A 57 13.02 3.62 -3.21
CA ILE A 57 11.58 3.32 -3.28
C ILE A 57 11.35 1.83 -3.01
N ALA A 58 12.11 0.95 -3.70
CA ALA A 58 11.98 -0.50 -3.52
C ALA A 58 12.20 -0.89 -2.05
N SER A 59 13.28 -0.41 -1.44
CA SER A 59 13.63 -0.63 -0.02
C SER A 59 12.54 -0.12 0.92
N MET A 60 12.01 1.09 0.70
CA MET A 60 10.91 1.63 1.50
C MET A 60 9.65 0.76 1.40
N LEU A 61 9.28 0.33 0.19
CA LEU A 61 8.11 -0.52 -0.02
C LEU A 61 8.27 -1.86 0.68
N VAL A 62 9.41 -2.52 0.52
CA VAL A 62 9.70 -3.80 1.20
C VAL A 62 9.62 -3.62 2.71
N HIS A 63 10.24 -2.58 3.26
CA HIS A 63 10.24 -2.35 4.70
C HIS A 63 8.82 -2.08 5.22
N LEU A 64 8.12 -1.08 4.67
CA LEU A 64 6.77 -0.69 5.14
C LEU A 64 5.76 -1.85 5.05
N THR A 65 5.80 -2.61 3.95
CA THR A 65 4.89 -3.75 3.76
C THR A 65 5.21 -4.90 4.70
N THR A 66 6.51 -5.18 4.93
CA THR A 66 6.96 -6.18 5.91
C THR A 66 6.59 -5.77 7.33
N THR A 67 6.76 -4.50 7.71
CA THR A 67 6.44 -4.01 9.05
C THR A 67 4.96 -4.21 9.38
N PHE A 68 4.04 -3.87 8.48
CA PHE A 68 2.62 -4.17 8.69
C PHE A 68 2.30 -5.66 8.64
N SER A 69 2.95 -6.43 7.77
CA SER A 69 2.67 -7.87 7.65
C SER A 69 3.15 -8.67 8.87
N ALA A 70 4.26 -8.27 9.47
CA ALA A 70 4.87 -8.92 10.63
C ALA A 70 4.27 -8.47 11.97
N ASN A 71 3.52 -7.37 11.99
CA ASN A 71 2.95 -6.80 13.22
C ASN A 71 1.44 -6.57 13.08
N PRO A 72 0.60 -7.61 13.25
CA PRO A 72 -0.85 -7.49 13.17
C PRO A 72 -1.44 -6.43 14.12
N GLY A 73 -0.82 -6.21 15.29
CA GLY A 73 -1.21 -5.16 16.24
C GLY A 73 -1.11 -3.73 15.66
N LEU A 74 -0.22 -3.49 14.69
CA LEU A 74 -0.16 -2.21 13.98
C LEU A 74 -1.36 -2.03 13.05
N LEU A 75 -1.86 -3.10 12.42
CA LEU A 75 -3.05 -3.03 11.59
C LEU A 75 -4.30 -2.80 12.44
N ALA A 76 -4.43 -3.52 13.56
CA ALA A 76 -5.55 -3.37 14.49
C ALA A 76 -5.65 -1.96 15.09
N SER A 77 -4.51 -1.30 15.31
CA SER A 77 -4.44 0.08 15.83
C SER A 77 -4.65 1.17 14.76
N CYS A 78 -4.68 0.82 13.47
CA CYS A 78 -5.07 1.77 12.42
C CYS A 78 -6.57 2.07 12.50
N THR A 79 -6.96 3.28 12.14
CA THR A 79 -8.37 3.62 11.83
C THR A 79 -8.81 2.95 10.52
N SER A 80 -10.14 2.85 10.32
CA SER A 80 -10.73 2.37 9.07
C SER A 80 -10.25 3.16 7.84
N GLN A 81 -10.10 4.48 7.99
CA GLN A 81 -9.60 5.34 6.92
C GLN A 81 -8.11 5.09 6.62
N GLU A 82 -7.29 4.87 7.64
CA GLU A 82 -5.86 4.54 7.44
C GLU A 82 -5.68 3.20 6.74
N LEU A 83 -6.45 2.17 7.11
CA LEU A 83 -6.43 0.89 6.41
C LEU A 83 -6.83 1.02 4.94
N THR A 84 -7.95 1.68 4.66
CA THR A 84 -8.47 1.78 3.29
C THR A 84 -7.65 2.72 2.40
N ASN A 85 -7.03 3.76 2.97
CA ASN A 85 -6.02 4.56 2.27
C ASN A 85 -4.75 3.76 1.98
N THR A 86 -4.33 2.90 2.91
CA THR A 86 -3.19 2.00 2.69
C THR A 86 -3.50 1.04 1.55
N LEU A 87 -4.68 0.40 1.54
CA LEU A 87 -5.15 -0.44 0.43
C LEU A 87 -5.12 0.30 -0.91
N TRP A 88 -5.62 1.53 -0.95
CA TRP A 88 -5.59 2.35 -2.15
C TRP A 88 -4.15 2.60 -2.65
N GLY A 89 -3.23 2.91 -1.72
CA GLY A 89 -1.81 3.08 -2.03
C GLY A 89 -1.19 1.81 -2.62
N LEU A 90 -1.39 0.67 -1.95
CA LEU A 90 -0.91 -0.64 -2.39
C LEU A 90 -1.43 -1.02 -3.77
N ALA A 91 -2.71 -0.77 -4.04
CA ALA A 91 -3.31 -1.04 -5.34
C ALA A 91 -2.65 -0.26 -6.48
N ARG A 92 -2.28 0.99 -6.23
CA ARG A 92 -1.52 1.79 -7.22
C ARG A 92 -0.11 1.27 -7.41
N LEU A 93 0.57 0.92 -6.34
CA LEU A 93 1.95 0.43 -6.36
C LEU A 93 2.04 -0.93 -7.08
N GLY A 94 1.18 -1.89 -6.72
CA GLY A 94 1.13 -3.22 -7.34
C GLY A 94 0.61 -3.23 -8.79
N SER A 95 -0.14 -2.19 -9.20
CA SER A 95 -0.49 -1.96 -10.61
C SER A 95 0.66 -1.39 -11.43
N ALA A 96 1.59 -0.69 -10.79
CA ALA A 96 2.62 0.09 -11.46
C ALA A 96 3.97 -0.66 -11.58
N ASP A 97 4.22 -1.63 -10.69
CA ASP A 97 5.45 -2.41 -10.62
C ASP A 97 5.13 -3.87 -10.28
N ALA A 98 5.43 -4.80 -11.19
CA ALA A 98 5.15 -6.22 -11.02
C ALA A 98 5.91 -6.83 -9.83
N ARG A 99 7.09 -6.31 -9.49
CA ARG A 99 7.90 -6.78 -8.35
C ARG A 99 7.26 -6.42 -7.01
N CYS A 100 6.46 -5.36 -6.99
CA CYS A 100 5.70 -4.93 -5.82
C CYS A 100 4.32 -5.58 -5.72
N ARG A 101 3.77 -6.13 -6.82
CA ARG A 101 2.41 -6.70 -6.88
C ARG A 101 2.15 -7.75 -5.81
N CYS A 102 2.96 -8.81 -5.76
CA CYS A 102 2.77 -9.89 -4.77
C CYS A 102 2.80 -9.37 -3.32
N ARG A 103 3.70 -8.45 -2.99
CA ARG A 103 3.76 -7.83 -1.65
C ARG A 103 2.52 -6.98 -1.35
N ALA A 104 2.06 -6.21 -2.34
CA ALA A 104 0.86 -5.41 -2.23
C ALA A 104 -0.38 -6.29 -1.99
N GLU A 105 -0.53 -7.40 -2.72
CA GLU A 105 -1.61 -8.37 -2.55
C GLU A 105 -1.56 -9.04 -1.17
N CYS A 106 -0.39 -9.53 -0.73
CA CYS A 106 -0.22 -10.16 0.57
C CYS A 106 -0.64 -9.23 1.72
N LEU A 107 -0.21 -7.98 1.70
CA LEU A 107 -0.62 -7.02 2.72
C LEU A 107 -2.10 -6.60 2.55
N ALA A 108 -2.60 -6.48 1.33
CA ALA A 108 -4.00 -6.18 1.07
C ALA A 108 -4.92 -7.26 1.67
N HIS A 109 -4.58 -8.54 1.54
CA HIS A 109 -5.32 -9.64 2.18
C HIS A 109 -5.43 -9.45 3.70
N ARG A 110 -4.33 -9.08 4.36
CA ARG A 110 -4.32 -8.82 5.81
C ARG A 110 -5.18 -7.62 6.18
N ILE A 111 -5.08 -6.53 5.41
CA ILE A 111 -5.90 -5.32 5.66
C ILE A 111 -7.39 -5.62 5.47
N ILE A 112 -7.76 -6.44 4.49
CA ILE A 112 -9.16 -6.85 4.30
C ILE A 112 -9.63 -7.72 5.44
N ALA A 113 -8.82 -8.68 5.89
CA ALA A 113 -9.15 -9.49 7.07
C ALA A 113 -9.39 -8.61 8.30
N GLU A 114 -8.52 -7.64 8.56
CA GLU A 114 -8.70 -6.66 9.65
C GLU A 114 -9.93 -5.78 9.43
N SER A 115 -10.19 -5.31 8.21
CA SER A 115 -11.35 -4.46 7.92
C SER A 115 -12.68 -5.19 8.11
N ARG A 116 -12.70 -6.52 7.93
CA ARG A 116 -13.90 -7.36 8.12
C ARG A 116 -14.33 -7.42 9.59
N THR A 117 -13.41 -7.34 10.56
CA THR A 117 -13.74 -7.39 12.00
C THR A 117 -14.58 -6.19 12.45
N ARG A 118 -14.55 -5.11 11.67
CA ARG A 118 -15.23 -3.83 11.92
C ARG A 118 -16.02 -3.33 10.72
N LEU A 119 -16.56 -4.27 9.94
CA LEU A 119 -17.26 -3.98 8.68
C LEU A 119 -18.44 -3.01 8.85
N SER A 120 -19.21 -3.15 9.93
CA SER A 120 -20.36 -2.28 10.25
C SER A 120 -19.97 -0.84 10.56
N ALA A 121 -18.72 -0.59 10.96
CA ALA A 121 -18.19 0.73 11.27
C ALA A 121 -17.51 1.40 10.06
N LEU A 122 -17.45 0.74 8.91
CA LEU A 122 -16.86 1.33 7.71
C LEU A 122 -17.80 2.36 7.10
N THR A 123 -17.27 3.55 6.84
CA THR A 123 -17.99 4.58 6.09
C THR A 123 -18.15 4.17 4.62
N PRO A 124 -19.11 4.75 3.87
CA PRO A 124 -19.26 4.50 2.44
C PRO A 124 -17.95 4.73 1.65
N GLN A 125 -17.16 5.73 2.04
CA GLN A 125 -15.87 6.00 1.40
C GLN A 125 -14.84 4.88 1.68
N CYS A 126 -14.80 4.34 2.90
CA CYS A 126 -13.93 3.21 3.23
C CYS A 126 -14.29 1.98 2.37
N LEU A 127 -15.58 1.67 2.26
CA LEU A 127 -16.08 0.56 1.44
C LEU A 127 -15.72 0.75 -0.04
N ALA A 128 -15.98 1.93 -0.60
CA ALA A 128 -15.66 2.24 -1.99
C ALA A 128 -14.16 2.13 -2.29
N ASN A 129 -13.30 2.64 -1.39
CA ASN A 129 -11.85 2.54 -1.53
C ASN A 129 -11.37 1.09 -1.49
N SER A 130 -11.90 0.27 -0.59
CA SER A 130 -11.58 -1.16 -0.51
C SER A 130 -11.97 -1.90 -1.78
N LEU A 131 -13.19 -1.69 -2.29
CA LEU A 131 -13.65 -2.33 -3.53
C LEU A 131 -12.80 -1.92 -4.73
N TRP A 132 -12.49 -0.62 -4.85
CA TRP A 132 -11.63 -0.12 -5.92
C TRP A 132 -10.23 -0.74 -5.85
N ALA A 133 -9.64 -0.81 -4.65
CA ALA A 133 -8.31 -1.40 -4.46
C ALA A 133 -8.28 -2.88 -4.83
N LEU A 134 -9.30 -3.65 -4.42
CA LEU A 134 -9.40 -5.08 -4.74
C LEU A 134 -9.54 -5.33 -6.23
N GLY A 135 -10.42 -4.58 -6.91
CA GLY A 135 -10.56 -4.67 -8.36
C GLY A 135 -9.26 -4.31 -9.08
N ARG A 136 -8.52 -3.34 -8.54
CA ARG A 136 -7.26 -2.87 -9.12
C ARG A 136 -6.07 -3.81 -8.90
N LEU A 137 -6.08 -4.59 -7.82
CA LEU A 137 -5.14 -5.66 -7.55
C LEU A 137 -5.59 -7.01 -8.16
N GLU A 138 -6.68 -7.02 -8.92
CA GLU A 138 -7.26 -8.25 -9.50
C GLU A 138 -7.55 -9.33 -8.44
N MET A 139 -7.78 -8.91 -7.20
CA MET A 139 -8.07 -9.79 -6.07
C MET A 139 -9.51 -10.26 -6.19
N ARG A 140 -9.71 -11.35 -6.93
CA ARG A 140 -10.98 -12.05 -7.06
C ARG A 140 -11.16 -13.01 -5.89
N GLY A 141 -12.41 -13.28 -5.52
CA GLY A 141 -12.81 -14.08 -4.35
C GLY A 141 -12.33 -15.55 -4.30
N GLN A 142 -11.40 -15.95 -5.16
CA GLN A 142 -10.79 -17.29 -5.20
C GLN A 142 -9.53 -17.43 -4.33
N ASN A 143 -8.92 -16.33 -3.87
CA ASN A 143 -7.92 -16.38 -2.79
C ASN A 143 -8.57 -16.39 -1.37
N ALA A 144 -9.90 -16.54 -1.29
CA ALA A 144 -10.62 -16.67 -0.02
C ALA A 144 -10.84 -18.12 0.42
N ALA A 145 -10.60 -19.11 -0.46
CA ALA A 145 -10.82 -20.53 -0.18
C ALA A 145 -9.59 -21.26 0.40
N SER A 146 -8.37 -20.76 0.18
CA SER A 146 -7.14 -21.42 0.66
C SER A 146 -6.72 -21.03 2.08
N PHE A 147 -7.61 -20.42 2.87
CA PHE A 147 -7.33 -20.02 4.26
C PHE A 147 -8.36 -20.60 5.25
N ALA A 148 -9.09 -21.64 4.84
CA ALA A 148 -9.92 -22.46 5.72
C ALA A 148 -9.25 -23.81 6.06
N GLN A 149 -7.97 -23.98 5.71
CA GLN A 149 -7.13 -25.11 6.13
C GLN A 149 -5.83 -24.51 6.65
N ASP A 150 -5.85 -24.15 7.93
CA ASP A 150 -4.79 -24.31 8.94
C ASP A 150 -5.31 -23.77 10.28
#